data_AF-A0A1H7JQD5-F1
#
_entry.id   AF-A0A1H7JQD5-F1
#
_cell.length_a   1.000
_cell.length_b   1.000
_cell.length_c   1.000
_cell.angle_alpha   90.00
_cell.angle_beta   90.00
_cell.angle_gamma   90.00
#
_symmetry.space_group_name_H-M   'P 1'
#
loop_
_entity.id
_entity.type
_entity.pdbx_description
1 polymer ?
#
loop_
_entity_poly.entity_id
_entity_poly.type
_entity_poly.pdbx_seq_one_letter_code
_entity_poly.pdbx_strand_id
1 'polypeptide(L)'
;MFVNGIVIQKLVDNASGYRGIDGLDYSMNWYLCIEPGCEDLEKYVDENIELTYYDIGDGECIAACTDIGFIKKWAERSSNFRLLLCETDVPRPVMEMPKCRKKFLGYDYAYTGGDFYSAVYHEIPSVFPQFELNENGLFASMEEMERYLSARRNFEACHPANTLETGDFVVYKLWKLDKDEFLG
;
A
#
# COMPACT_ATOMS: atom_id res chain seq x y z
N MET A 1 13.83 -3.12 -6.61
CA MET A 1 12.46 -2.57 -6.59
C MET A 1 12.03 -2.14 -7.98
N PHE A 2 10.88 -2.67 -8.41
CA PHE A 2 10.09 -2.27 -9.57
C PHE A 2 9.12 -1.17 -9.17
N VAL A 3 8.73 -0.31 -10.11
CA VAL A 3 7.60 0.61 -9.92
C VAL A 3 6.35 -0.18 -10.24
N ASN A 4 5.56 -0.55 -9.22
CA ASN A 4 4.43 -1.45 -9.45
C ASN A 4 3.21 -0.71 -9.96
N GLY A 5 2.93 0.47 -9.41
CA GLY A 5 1.79 1.27 -9.83
C GLY A 5 1.37 2.24 -8.73
N ILE A 6 0.15 2.72 -8.86
CA ILE A 6 -0.43 3.70 -7.95
C ILE A 6 -1.59 3.05 -7.20
N VAL A 7 -1.51 3.11 -5.88
CA VAL A 7 -2.65 2.87 -5.00
C VAL A 7 -3.28 4.21 -4.69
N ILE A 8 -4.59 4.26 -4.84
CA ILE A 8 -5.35 5.47 -4.60
C ILE A 8 -6.03 5.28 -3.26
N GLN A 9 -6.04 6.31 -2.42
CA GLN A 9 -6.54 6.20 -1.06
C GLN A 9 -7.38 7.41 -0.72
N LYS A 10 -8.57 7.18 -0.17
CA LYS A 10 -9.37 8.27 0.41
C LYS A 10 -8.63 8.85 1.60
N LEU A 11 -8.70 10.17 1.71
CA LEU A 11 -8.18 10.86 2.89
C LEU A 11 -9.27 10.88 3.94
N VAL A 12 -8.98 10.32 5.12
CA VAL A 12 -9.83 10.49 6.31
C VAL A 12 -9.00 11.13 7.42
N ASP A 13 -9.69 11.64 8.43
CA ASP A 13 -9.04 12.08 9.66
C ASP A 13 -8.37 10.88 10.34
N ASN A 14 -7.04 10.84 10.27
CA ASN A 14 -6.27 9.80 10.91
C ASN A 14 -5.62 10.30 12.21
N ALA A 15 -6.19 9.86 13.34
CA ALA A 15 -5.63 10.15 14.66
C ALA A 15 -4.30 9.41 14.94
N SER A 16 -4.01 8.29 14.26
CA SER A 16 -2.77 7.53 14.46
C SER A 16 -1.55 8.17 13.76
N GLY A 17 -1.77 9.12 12.85
CA GLY A 17 -0.71 9.75 12.05
C GLY A 17 -0.10 8.85 10.96
N TYR A 18 -0.42 7.55 10.95
CA TYR A 18 0.01 6.60 9.93
C TYR A 18 -0.44 6.97 8.51
N ARG A 19 0.46 6.81 7.56
CA ARG A 19 0.29 7.22 6.17
C ARG A 19 0.80 6.17 5.19
N GLY A 20 0.90 4.91 5.61
CA GLY A 20 1.32 3.77 4.78
C GLY A 20 0.24 3.19 3.86
N ILE A 21 0.44 1.93 3.45
CA ILE A 21 -0.29 1.27 2.35
C ILE A 21 -1.65 0.68 2.78
N ASP A 22 -1.78 0.28 4.04
CA ASP A 22 -2.95 -0.39 4.64
C ASP A 22 -4.26 0.42 4.57
N GLY A 23 -4.18 1.74 4.42
CA GLY A 23 -5.39 2.53 4.30
C GLY A 23 -6.21 2.62 5.59
N LEU A 24 -5.83 1.98 6.71
CA LEU A 24 -6.44 2.06 8.06
C LEU A 24 -7.83 1.41 8.22
N ASP A 25 -8.61 1.36 7.16
CA ASP A 25 -9.88 0.65 7.04
C ASP A 25 -9.92 0.03 5.64
N TYR A 26 -10.40 -1.22 5.53
CA TYR A 26 -10.56 -1.92 4.26
C TYR A 26 -11.31 -1.08 3.21
N SER A 27 -12.21 -0.20 3.65
CA SER A 27 -12.98 0.71 2.78
C SER A 27 -12.22 1.96 2.30
N MET A 28 -11.00 2.20 2.77
CA MET A 28 -10.21 3.40 2.47
C MET A 28 -9.14 3.20 1.39
N ASN A 29 -8.66 1.96 1.24
CA ASN A 29 -8.02 1.49 0.02
C ASN A 29 -9.09 1.21 -1.02
N TRP A 30 -8.88 1.73 -2.22
CA TRP A 30 -9.97 2.44 -2.89
C TRP A 30 -10.74 1.72 -3.98
N TYR A 31 -10.30 0.54 -4.38
CA TYR A 31 -11.09 -0.59 -3.96
C TYR A 31 -12.63 -0.45 -3.97
N LEU A 32 -13.13 -0.04 -2.80
CA LEU A 32 -14.51 -0.22 -2.36
C LEU A 32 -15.34 1.07 -2.32
N CYS A 33 -14.82 2.16 -2.86
CA CYS A 33 -15.31 3.50 -2.53
C CYS A 33 -15.78 4.28 -3.76
N ILE A 34 -16.29 3.54 -4.74
CA ILE A 34 -17.04 4.07 -5.87
C ILE A 34 -18.39 4.60 -5.34
N GLU A 35 -18.68 5.86 -5.64
CA GLU A 35 -19.99 6.41 -5.31
C GLU A 35 -21.07 5.63 -6.08
N PRO A 36 -22.26 5.39 -5.48
CA PRO A 36 -23.34 4.67 -6.14
C PRO A 36 -23.58 5.20 -7.56
N GLY A 37 -23.48 4.32 -8.56
CA GLY A 37 -23.71 4.66 -9.97
C GLY A 37 -22.47 4.70 -10.88
N CYS A 38 -21.31 4.15 -10.46
CA CYS A 38 -20.15 3.96 -11.35
C CYS A 38 -19.79 2.48 -11.55
N GLU A 39 -20.78 1.66 -11.93
CA GLU A 39 -20.64 0.22 -12.22
C GLU A 39 -19.52 -0.09 -13.24
N ASP A 40 -19.25 0.83 -14.16
CA ASP A 40 -18.18 0.69 -15.16
C ASP A 40 -16.78 0.78 -14.57
N LEU A 41 -16.60 1.55 -13.49
CA LEU A 41 -15.35 1.63 -12.75
C LEU A 41 -15.20 0.43 -11.81
N GLU A 42 -16.27 0.00 -11.15
CA GLU A 42 -16.27 -1.15 -10.23
C GLU A 42 -15.79 -2.39 -10.97
N LYS A 43 -16.42 -2.68 -12.11
CA LYS A 43 -16.03 -3.80 -12.95
C LYS A 43 -14.55 -3.77 -13.37
N TYR A 44 -14.02 -2.59 -13.70
CA TYR A 44 -12.61 -2.48 -14.08
C TYR A 44 -11.69 -2.79 -12.90
N VAL A 45 -12.03 -2.30 -11.71
CA VAL A 45 -11.27 -2.57 -10.48
C VAL A 45 -11.27 -4.06 -10.20
N ASP A 46 -12.44 -4.68 -10.16
CA ASP A 46 -12.60 -6.12 -9.88
C ASP A 46 -11.82 -6.99 -10.87
N GLU A 47 -11.80 -6.63 -12.16
CA GLU A 47 -11.16 -7.44 -13.20
C GLU A 47 -9.66 -7.19 -13.37
N ASN A 48 -9.13 -6.05 -12.91
CA ASN A 48 -7.78 -5.60 -13.27
C ASN A 48 -6.91 -5.11 -12.10
N ILE A 49 -7.49 -4.83 -10.93
CA ILE A 49 -6.78 -4.20 -9.80
C ILE A 49 -7.00 -4.99 -8.51
N GLU A 50 -8.25 -5.28 -8.15
CA GLU A 50 -8.54 -6.08 -6.96
C GLU A 50 -8.10 -7.52 -7.23
N LEU A 51 -7.11 -7.95 -6.48
CA LEU A 51 -6.55 -9.28 -6.56
C LEU A 51 -6.49 -9.81 -5.13
N THR A 52 -7.05 -10.99 -4.93
CA THR A 52 -6.94 -11.73 -3.68
C THR A 52 -5.71 -12.62 -3.74
N TYR A 53 -5.24 -13.10 -2.59
CA TYR A 53 -4.13 -14.08 -2.54
C TYR A 53 -4.36 -15.30 -3.45
N TYR A 54 -5.63 -15.68 -3.70
CA TYR A 54 -5.99 -16.76 -4.59
C TYR A 54 -5.74 -16.45 -6.07
N ASP A 55 -5.83 -15.18 -6.47
CA ASP A 55 -5.71 -14.74 -7.86
C ASP A 55 -4.25 -14.60 -8.31
N ILE A 56 -3.35 -14.34 -7.36
CA ILE A 56 -1.98 -13.91 -7.65
C ILE A 56 -0.92 -14.96 -7.33
N GLY A 57 -1.19 -15.86 -6.38
CA GLY A 57 -0.13 -16.65 -5.76
C GLY A 57 0.83 -15.78 -4.93
N ASP A 58 1.55 -16.40 -3.99
CA ASP A 58 2.34 -15.67 -3.00
C ASP A 58 3.37 -14.72 -3.64
N GLY A 59 3.14 -13.41 -3.49
CA GLY A 59 4.12 -12.38 -3.83
C GLY A 59 4.43 -12.23 -5.32
N GLU A 60 3.55 -12.65 -6.23
CA GLU A 60 3.82 -12.57 -7.68
C GLU A 60 3.31 -11.27 -8.34
N CYS A 61 2.33 -10.58 -7.74
CA CYS A 61 1.86 -9.30 -8.23
C CYS A 61 1.23 -8.42 -7.13
N ILE A 62 1.38 -7.10 -7.29
CA ILE A 62 0.83 -6.08 -6.38
C ILE A 62 -0.51 -5.58 -6.90
N ALA A 63 -1.51 -5.40 -6.03
CA ALA A 63 -2.81 -4.82 -6.33
C ALA A 63 -2.76 -3.28 -6.61
N ALA A 64 -1.90 -2.84 -7.53
CA ALA A 64 -1.68 -1.43 -7.85
C ALA A 64 -2.15 -1.09 -9.28
N CYS A 65 -2.72 0.10 -9.46
CA CYS A 65 -3.22 0.56 -10.75
C CYS A 65 -2.09 1.13 -11.61
N THR A 66 -1.99 0.67 -12.86
CA THR A 66 -1.02 1.19 -13.85
C THR A 66 -1.68 2.01 -14.96
N ASP A 67 -3.01 1.99 -15.05
CA ASP A 67 -3.78 2.70 -16.06
C ASP A 67 -4.06 4.15 -15.63
N ILE A 68 -3.22 5.07 -16.12
CA ILE A 68 -3.35 6.51 -15.85
C ILE A 68 -4.71 7.05 -16.31
N GLY A 69 -5.27 6.54 -17.41
CA GLY A 69 -6.57 6.97 -17.92
C GLY A 69 -7.70 6.65 -16.94
N PHE A 70 -7.66 5.44 -16.37
CA PHE A 70 -8.56 5.03 -15.29
C PHE A 70 -8.41 5.94 -14.06
N ILE A 71 -7.17 6.19 -13.60
CA ILE A 71 -6.90 7.06 -12.43
C ILE A 71 -7.49 8.46 -12.63
N LYS A 72 -7.31 9.04 -13.82
CA LYS A 72 -7.87 10.36 -14.16
C LYS A 72 -9.39 10.36 -14.18
N LYS A 73 -9.99 9.38 -14.86
CA LYS A 73 -11.45 9.22 -14.95
C LYS A 73 -12.10 9.02 -13.58
N TRP A 74 -11.40 8.38 -12.65
CA TRP A 74 -11.87 8.32 -11.28
C TRP A 74 -11.71 9.67 -10.58
N ALA A 75 -10.56 10.33 -10.72
CA ALA A 75 -10.25 11.60 -10.04
C ALA A 75 -11.24 12.73 -10.35
N GLU A 76 -11.91 12.67 -11.50
CA GLU A 76 -13.01 13.57 -11.86
C GLU A 76 -14.23 13.45 -10.93
N ARG A 77 -14.41 12.30 -10.28
CA ARG A 77 -15.61 11.95 -9.51
C ARG A 77 -15.44 12.05 -8.01
N SER A 78 -14.24 12.36 -7.52
CA SER A 78 -14.04 12.53 -6.08
C SER A 78 -12.86 13.43 -5.81
N SER A 79 -12.98 14.23 -4.75
CA SER A 79 -12.09 15.35 -4.47
C SER A 79 -11.11 15.07 -3.34
N ASN A 80 -11.41 14.11 -2.45
CA ASN A 80 -10.70 13.90 -1.19
C ASN A 80 -9.90 12.59 -1.15
N PHE A 81 -8.77 12.58 -1.86
CA PHE A 81 -7.91 11.40 -1.98
C PHE A 81 -6.43 11.78 -2.15
N ARG A 82 -5.56 10.78 -1.99
CA ARG A 82 -4.13 10.84 -2.31
C ARG A 82 -3.75 9.73 -3.29
N LEU A 83 -2.68 9.97 -4.03
CA LEU A 83 -2.05 9.01 -4.93
C LEU A 83 -0.75 8.52 -4.28
N LEU A 84 -0.67 7.22 -4.00
CA LEU A 84 0.52 6.54 -3.49
C LEU A 84 1.18 5.74 -4.59
N LEU A 85 2.37 6.16 -5.00
CA LEU A 85 3.23 5.34 -5.84
C LEU A 85 3.92 4.28 -4.98
N CYS A 86 3.82 3.04 -5.42
CA CYS A 86 4.35 1.88 -4.74
C CYS A 86 5.52 1.28 -5.53
N GLU A 87 6.67 1.13 -4.87
CA GLU A 87 7.83 0.41 -5.38
C GLU A 87 8.09 -0.81 -4.49
N THR A 88 8.15 -2.01 -5.05
CA THR A 88 8.41 -3.28 -4.31
C THR A 88 9.39 -4.15 -5.08
N ASP A 89 9.86 -5.26 -4.51
CA ASP A 89 10.66 -6.24 -5.25
C ASP A 89 9.82 -7.27 -6.03
N VAL A 90 8.49 -7.16 -5.98
CA VAL A 90 7.57 -7.97 -6.78
C VAL A 90 7.60 -7.51 -8.24
N PRO A 91 7.76 -8.43 -9.21
CA PRO A 91 8.02 -8.07 -10.60
C PRO A 91 6.79 -7.59 -11.38
N ARG A 92 5.59 -7.61 -10.79
CA ARG A 92 4.34 -7.25 -11.47
C ARG A 92 3.38 -6.48 -10.55
N PRO A 93 2.53 -5.61 -11.11
CA PRO A 93 2.66 -5.04 -12.44
C PRO A 93 3.93 -4.16 -12.53
N VAL A 94 4.27 -3.67 -13.72
CA VAL A 94 5.35 -2.70 -13.91
C VAL A 94 4.76 -1.48 -14.60
N MET A 95 4.94 -0.32 -13.97
CA MET A 95 4.47 0.96 -14.47
C MET A 95 5.66 1.81 -14.90
N GLU A 96 5.56 2.42 -16.08
CA GLU A 96 6.44 3.55 -16.42
C GLU A 96 5.97 4.79 -15.66
N MET A 97 6.86 5.32 -14.81
CA MET A 97 6.51 6.45 -13.95
C MET A 97 6.32 7.74 -14.78
N PRO A 98 5.16 8.41 -14.71
CA PRO A 98 4.98 9.70 -15.35
C PRO A 98 5.84 10.78 -14.69
N LYS A 99 6.16 11.84 -15.45
CA LYS A 99 6.92 12.98 -14.95
C LYS A 99 6.04 13.83 -14.01
N CYS A 100 6.01 13.48 -12.73
CA CYS A 100 5.40 14.28 -11.68
C CYS A 100 6.28 14.31 -10.43
N ARG A 101 6.13 15.35 -9.61
CA ARG A 101 6.76 15.42 -8.30
C ARG A 101 6.25 14.32 -7.39
N LYS A 102 7.16 13.77 -6.59
CA LYS A 102 6.86 12.77 -5.55
C LYS A 102 7.57 13.11 -4.24
N LYS A 103 6.87 12.95 -3.12
CA LYS A 103 7.43 13.05 -1.76
C LYS A 103 7.61 11.64 -1.20
N PHE A 104 8.83 11.30 -0.78
CA PHE A 104 9.10 10.04 -0.10
C PHE A 104 8.36 9.99 1.23
N LEU A 105 7.68 8.87 1.52
CA LEU A 105 6.96 8.68 2.78
C LEU A 105 7.70 7.76 3.74
N GLY A 106 8.30 6.68 3.23
CA GLY A 106 8.95 5.66 4.03
C GLY A 106 8.80 4.27 3.44
N TYR A 107 9.20 3.29 4.23
CA TYR A 107 9.06 1.86 3.95
C TYR A 107 7.99 1.24 4.85
N ASP A 108 7.19 0.37 4.24
CA ASP A 108 6.11 -0.38 4.85
C ASP A 108 6.29 -1.88 4.58
N TYR A 109 5.65 -2.73 5.37
CA TYR A 109 5.67 -4.18 5.19
C TYR A 109 4.24 -4.68 5.28
N ALA A 110 3.68 -5.09 4.13
CA ALA A 110 2.24 -5.32 3.99
C ALA A 110 1.92 -6.39 2.94
N TYR A 111 0.67 -6.86 2.93
CA TYR A 111 0.16 -7.79 1.90
C TYR A 111 0.27 -7.23 0.48
N THR A 112 0.37 -8.13 -0.51
CA THR A 112 0.40 -7.75 -1.94
C THR A 112 -0.98 -7.45 -2.51
N GLY A 113 -2.01 -8.07 -1.93
CA GLY A 113 -3.41 -7.96 -2.34
C GLY A 113 -4.08 -6.64 -1.93
N GLY A 114 -5.36 -6.52 -2.28
CA GLY A 114 -6.13 -5.27 -2.10
C GLY A 114 -6.37 -4.87 -0.64
N ASP A 115 -6.29 -5.79 0.31
CA ASP A 115 -6.44 -5.48 1.74
C ASP A 115 -5.26 -4.70 2.33
N PHE A 116 -4.07 -4.87 1.76
CA PHE A 116 -2.84 -4.15 2.11
C PHE A 116 -2.50 -4.12 3.60
N TYR A 117 -2.91 -5.12 4.38
CA TYR A 117 -2.67 -5.17 5.82
C TYR A 117 -1.19 -4.89 6.13
N SER A 118 -0.90 -3.85 6.92
CA SER A 118 0.45 -3.43 7.28
C SER A 118 0.87 -4.00 8.62
N ALA A 119 1.83 -4.91 8.57
CA ALA A 119 2.49 -5.42 9.76
C ALA A 119 3.23 -4.29 10.51
N VAL A 120 3.74 -3.28 9.82
CA VAL A 120 4.37 -2.10 10.46
C VAL A 120 3.35 -1.35 11.31
N TYR A 121 2.16 -1.09 10.77
CA TYR A 121 1.12 -0.37 11.49
C TYR A 121 0.61 -1.15 12.70
N HIS A 122 0.39 -2.45 12.54
CA HIS A 122 -0.27 -3.27 13.54
C HIS A 122 0.68 -3.86 14.60
N GLU A 123 1.90 -4.26 14.22
CA GLU A 123 2.81 -4.98 15.11
C GLU A 123 3.73 -4.04 15.89
N ILE A 124 4.15 -2.90 15.32
CA ILE A 124 5.16 -2.03 15.95
C ILE A 124 4.67 -1.47 17.30
N PRO A 125 3.46 -0.90 17.44
CA PRO A 125 3.07 -0.28 18.70
C PRO A 125 2.96 -1.26 19.88
N SER A 126 2.73 -2.55 19.61
CA SER A 126 2.35 -3.54 20.63
C SER A 126 3.37 -4.66 20.81
N VAL A 127 3.98 -5.14 19.72
CA VAL A 127 4.91 -6.28 19.72
C VAL A 127 6.35 -5.82 19.60
N PHE A 128 6.60 -4.79 18.78
CA PHE A 128 7.95 -4.31 18.50
C PHE A 128 8.15 -2.81 18.81
N PRO A 129 7.80 -2.34 20.02
CA PRO A 129 7.80 -0.90 20.36
C PRO A 129 9.21 -0.27 20.39
N GLN A 130 10.26 -1.08 20.30
CA GLN A 130 11.65 -0.61 20.21
C GLN A 130 12.02 0.02 18.87
N PHE A 131 11.18 -0.14 17.84
CA PHE A 131 11.43 0.45 16.52
C PHE A 131 10.81 1.84 16.42
N GLU A 132 11.61 2.80 16.00
CA GLU A 132 11.16 4.17 15.77
C GLU A 132 10.69 4.34 14.33
N LEU A 133 9.51 4.93 14.17
CA LEU A 133 8.90 5.25 12.88
C LEU A 133 8.98 6.76 12.62
N ASN A 134 9.00 7.15 11.36
CA ASN A 134 9.02 8.55 10.95
C ASN A 134 7.66 9.25 11.10
N GLU A 135 7.56 10.52 10.70
CA GLU A 135 6.32 11.33 10.79
C GLU A 135 5.09 10.73 10.07
N ASN A 136 5.30 9.75 9.19
CA ASN A 136 4.27 9.06 8.44
C ASN A 136 3.90 7.69 9.04
N GLY A 137 4.48 7.33 10.20
CA GLY A 137 4.30 6.00 10.80
C GLY A 137 4.97 4.89 9.97
N LEU A 138 6.08 5.19 9.29
CA LEU A 138 6.80 4.29 8.41
C LEU A 138 8.29 4.26 8.75
N PHE A 139 9.02 3.23 8.32
CA PHE A 139 10.47 3.21 8.43
C PHE A 139 11.10 4.24 7.48
N ALA A 140 12.11 4.98 7.93
CA ALA A 140 12.75 6.01 7.11
C ALA A 140 13.74 5.41 6.11
N SER A 141 14.26 4.21 6.38
CA SER A 141 15.30 3.56 5.59
C SER A 141 15.06 2.05 5.43
N MET A 142 15.66 1.48 4.38
CA MET A 142 15.66 0.03 4.17
C MET A 142 16.46 -0.70 5.26
N GLU A 143 17.48 -0.06 5.85
CA GLU A 143 18.26 -0.63 6.94
C GLU A 143 17.39 -0.88 8.19
N GLU A 144 16.55 0.08 8.56
CA GLU A 144 15.61 -0.07 9.67
C GLU A 144 14.55 -1.14 9.37
N MET A 145 14.05 -1.19 8.13
CA MET A 145 13.15 -2.24 7.67
C MET A 145 13.78 -3.63 7.84
N GLU A 146 15.01 -3.83 7.38
CA GLU A 146 15.70 -5.12 7.52
C GLU A 146 15.95 -5.54 8.97
N ARG A 147 16.21 -4.57 9.86
CA ARG A 147 16.30 -4.81 11.30
C ARG A 147 14.96 -5.28 11.87
N TYR A 148 13.85 -4.67 11.46
CA TYR A 148 12.51 -5.09 11.84
C TYR A 148 12.19 -6.49 11.31
N LEU A 149 12.41 -6.76 10.03
CA LEU A 149 12.18 -8.08 9.44
C LEU A 149 12.99 -9.18 10.15
N SER A 150 14.23 -8.86 10.56
CA SER A 150 15.06 -9.78 11.34
C SER A 150 14.50 -10.02 12.74
N ALA A 151 14.04 -8.98 13.43
CA ALA A 151 13.38 -9.12 14.73
C ALA A 151 12.08 -9.93 14.63
N ARG A 152 11.29 -9.70 13.59
CA ARG A 152 10.03 -10.40 13.29
C ARG A 152 10.28 -11.90 13.08
N ARG A 153 11.24 -12.27 12.23
CA ARG A 153 11.64 -13.68 12.02
C ARG A 153 12.10 -14.37 13.30
N ASN A 154 12.89 -13.66 14.12
CA ASN A 154 13.33 -14.19 15.42
C ASN A 154 12.16 -14.38 16.38
N PHE A 155 11.18 -13.48 16.35
CA PHE A 155 9.96 -13.59 17.15
C PHE A 155 9.15 -14.81 16.73
N GLU A 156 8.88 -14.98 15.44
CA GLU A 156 8.17 -16.14 14.89
C GLU A 156 8.84 -17.47 15.24
N ALA A 157 10.17 -17.53 15.22
CA ALA A 157 10.92 -18.73 15.58
C ALA A 157 10.83 -19.10 17.07
N CYS A 158 10.52 -18.13 17.94
CA CYS A 158 10.51 -18.31 19.41
C CYS A 158 9.11 -18.38 20.03
N HIS A 159 8.06 -18.12 19.24
CA HIS A 159 6.68 -18.04 19.73
C HIS A 159 5.79 -19.07 19.01
N PRO A 160 4.61 -19.41 19.57
CA PRO A 160 3.66 -20.28 18.88
C PRO A 160 3.29 -19.73 17.50
N ALA A 161 2.97 -20.64 16.58
CA ALA A 161 2.44 -20.27 15.27
C ALA A 161 1.20 -19.37 15.41
N ASN A 162 0.99 -18.48 14.43
CA ASN A 162 -0.14 -17.52 14.38
C ASN A 162 -0.16 -16.48 15.51
N THR A 163 0.99 -16.21 16.14
CA THR A 163 1.11 -15.07 17.08
C THR A 163 1.20 -13.73 16.32
N LEU A 164 1.79 -13.75 15.12
CA LEU A 164 1.78 -12.65 14.16
C LEU A 164 0.95 -13.05 12.96
N GLU A 165 0.48 -12.04 12.22
CA GLU A 165 -0.20 -12.23 10.95
C GLU A 165 0.75 -12.90 9.94
N THR A 166 0.25 -13.80 9.11
CA THR A 166 1.09 -14.53 8.14
C THR A 166 0.46 -14.48 6.76
N GLY A 167 1.28 -14.25 5.74
CA GLY A 167 0.85 -14.26 4.34
C GLY A 167 1.93 -13.72 3.42
N ASP A 168 1.51 -13.22 2.27
CA ASP A 168 2.32 -12.70 1.17
C ASP A 168 2.81 -11.27 1.44
N PHE A 169 3.47 -11.06 2.57
CA PHE A 169 4.01 -9.76 2.91
C PHE A 169 5.20 -9.38 2.05
N VAL A 170 5.23 -8.13 1.61
CA VAL A 170 6.34 -7.53 0.85
C VAL A 170 6.69 -6.16 1.39
N VAL A 171 7.93 -5.73 1.12
CA VAL A 171 8.38 -4.39 1.47
C VAL A 171 7.91 -3.42 0.40
N TYR A 172 7.12 -2.44 0.82
CA TYR A 172 6.72 -1.30 0.02
C TYR A 172 7.62 -0.11 0.31
N LYS A 173 8.15 0.50 -0.75
CA LYS A 173 8.72 1.83 -0.70
C LYS A 173 7.69 2.82 -1.26
N LEU A 174 7.21 3.70 -0.40
CA LEU A 174 6.03 4.52 -0.68
C LEU A 174 6.38 5.97 -0.98
N TRP A 175 5.69 6.52 -1.97
CA TRP A 175 5.78 7.93 -2.33
C TRP A 175 4.40 8.54 -2.51
N LYS A 176 4.20 9.75 -1.98
CA LYS A 176 3.02 10.56 -2.29
C LYS A 176 3.26 11.33 -3.58
N LEU A 177 2.39 11.19 -4.57
CA LEU A 177 2.45 11.98 -5.79
C LEU A 177 1.79 13.35 -5.61
N ASP A 178 2.32 14.35 -6.32
CA ASP A 178 1.64 15.62 -6.52
C ASP A 178 0.43 15.40 -7.44
N LYS A 179 -0.77 15.53 -6.84
CA LYS A 179 -2.04 15.19 -7.50
C LYS A 179 -2.29 16.09 -8.72
N ASP A 180 -2.02 17.38 -8.60
CA ASP A 180 -2.35 18.35 -9.64
C ASP A 180 -1.43 18.15 -10.85
N GLU A 181 -0.13 17.96 -10.63
CA GLU A 181 0.80 17.64 -11.72
C GLU A 181 0.51 16.30 -12.40
N PHE A 182 0.09 15.29 -11.62
CA PHE A 182 -0.19 13.96 -12.17
C PHE A 182 -1.45 13.94 -13.05
N LEU A 183 -2.50 14.64 -12.62
CA LEU A 183 -3.79 14.65 -13.32
C LEU A 183 -3.78 15.56 -14.55
N GLY A 184 -2.94 16.60 -14.56
CA GLY A 184 -2.78 17.53 -15.69
C GLY A 184 -3.68 18.74 -15.56
#